data_AF-A0A081B456-F1
#
_entry.id   AF-A0A081B456-F1
#
_cell.length_a   1.000
_cell.length_b   1.000
_cell.length_c   1.000
_cell.angle_alpha   90.00
_cell.angle_beta   90.00
_cell.angle_gamma   90.00
#
_symmetry.space_group_name_H-M   'P 1'
#
loop_
_entity.id
_entity.type
_entity.pdbx_description
1 polymer ?
#
loop_
_entity_poly.entity_id
_entity_poly.type
_entity_poly.pdbx_seq_one_letter_code
_entity_poly.pdbx_strand_id
1 'polypeptide(L)'
;MISLNDLKKNVSSDYKADPHYRFYKGNHMESHLYEGIHRSEFYDKLGNVFESQTSAYKVNIAFGYDLVSKTDDSDTRYFHPNLSNTSVFNTPVAINSRSDVRKVISEIWSMELADKLNFPRSGYTVKAITGFKIFLYHRACIR
;
A
#
# COMPACT_ATOMS: atom_id res chain seq x y z
N MET A 1 8.16 11.83 -17.46
CA MET A 1 9.47 12.07 -16.81
C MET A 1 9.16 12.82 -15.53
N ILE A 2 9.23 12.16 -14.37
CA ILE A 2 8.88 12.79 -13.08
C ILE A 2 10.06 13.68 -12.67
N SER A 3 9.78 14.93 -12.32
CA SER A 3 10.81 15.93 -12.00
C SER A 3 11.38 15.69 -10.61
N LEU A 4 12.68 15.99 -10.43
CA LEU A 4 13.37 15.91 -9.14
C LEU A 4 12.73 16.81 -8.06
N ASN A 5 11.99 17.84 -8.50
CA ASN A 5 11.20 18.71 -7.62
C ASN A 5 9.91 18.06 -7.11
N ASP A 6 9.30 17.16 -7.89
CA ASP A 6 8.12 16.38 -7.45
C ASP A 6 8.53 15.36 -6.38
N LEU A 7 9.72 14.75 -6.52
CA LEU A 7 10.29 13.88 -5.49
C LEU A 7 10.55 14.63 -4.17
N LYS A 8 11.13 15.85 -4.21
CA LYS A 8 11.48 16.59 -2.99
C LYS A 8 10.26 17.02 -2.17
N LYS A 9 9.11 17.28 -2.80
CA LYS A 9 7.88 17.61 -2.09
C LYS A 9 7.26 16.40 -1.37
N ASN A 10 7.55 15.20 -1.87
CA ASN A 10 7.06 13.93 -1.33
C ASN A 10 7.92 13.39 -0.15
N VAL A 11 9.16 13.85 0.01
CA VAL A 11 10.04 13.47 1.13
C VAL A 11 9.83 14.36 2.38
N SER A 12 8.62 14.88 2.60
CA SER A 12 8.33 15.56 3.88
C SER A 12 8.25 14.54 5.01
N SER A 13 9.01 14.77 6.09
CA SER A 13 8.91 14.08 7.38
C SER A 13 7.48 14.07 7.96
N ASP A 14 6.61 14.92 7.43
CA ASP A 14 5.27 15.21 7.96
C ASP A 14 4.20 14.27 7.41
N TYR A 15 4.53 13.30 6.55
CA TYR A 15 3.53 12.32 6.08
C TYR A 15 2.88 11.54 7.24
N LYS A 16 3.57 11.46 8.38
CA LYS A 16 3.06 10.83 9.61
C LYS A 16 2.03 11.69 10.36
N ALA A 17 1.88 12.97 9.99
CA ALA A 17 0.86 13.87 10.52
C ALA A 17 -0.47 13.79 9.75
N ASP A 18 -0.54 12.97 8.70
CA ASP A 18 -1.77 12.71 7.96
C ASP A 18 -2.82 12.07 8.89
N PRO A 19 -4.04 12.64 9.01
CA PRO A 19 -5.08 12.09 9.89
C PRO A 19 -5.55 10.69 9.47
N HIS A 20 -5.32 10.31 8.22
CA HIS A 20 -5.63 8.99 7.66
C HIS A 20 -4.54 7.96 7.94
N TYR A 21 -3.39 8.38 8.48
CA TYR A 21 -2.23 7.55 8.72
C TYR A 21 -2.18 6.99 10.13
N ARG A 22 -1.87 5.70 10.25
CA ARG A 22 -1.61 5.03 11.52
C ARG A 22 -0.34 4.21 11.42
N PHE A 23 0.58 4.44 12.36
CA PHE A 23 1.83 3.71 12.48
C PHE A 23 1.75 2.67 13.60
N TYR A 24 2.16 1.45 13.31
CA TYR A 24 2.26 0.39 14.30
C TYR A 24 3.69 -0.15 14.32
N LYS A 25 4.37 -0.01 15.45
CA LYS A 25 5.73 -0.52 15.65
C LYS A 25 5.69 -1.89 16.33
N GLY A 26 6.40 -2.86 15.77
CA GLY A 26 6.69 -4.15 16.41
C GLY A 26 8.20 -4.42 16.45
N ASN A 27 8.60 -5.54 17.05
CA ASN A 27 10.01 -5.88 17.26
C ASN A 27 10.77 -6.24 15.97
N HIS A 28 10.10 -6.92 15.03
CA HIS A 28 10.68 -7.39 13.77
C HIS A 28 9.87 -6.94 12.55
N MET A 29 8.75 -6.27 12.79
CA MET A 29 7.83 -5.80 11.78
C MET A 29 7.23 -4.48 12.23
N GLU A 30 7.19 -3.53 11.32
CA GLU A 30 6.37 -2.33 11.47
C GLU A 30 5.30 -2.32 10.37
N SER A 31 4.22 -1.58 10.62
CA SER A 31 3.20 -1.39 9.60
C SER A 31 2.68 0.04 9.54
N HIS A 32 2.35 0.44 8.31
CA HIS A 32 1.89 1.76 7.93
C HIS A 32 0.52 1.61 7.30
N LEU A 33 -0.52 2.05 7.99
CA LEU A 33 -1.90 1.99 7.53
C LEU A 33 -2.35 3.36 7.07
N TYR A 34 -2.96 3.41 5.90
CA TYR A 34 -3.68 4.57 5.38
C TYR A 34 -5.13 4.17 5.09
N GLU A 35 -6.11 4.91 5.61
CA GLU A 35 -7.55 4.66 5.41
C GLU A 35 -8.29 5.93 5.03
N GLY A 36 -9.22 5.87 4.08
CA GLY A 36 -9.98 7.03 3.60
C GLY A 36 -9.19 7.94 2.66
N ILE A 37 -8.22 7.36 1.93
CA ILE A 37 -7.39 8.10 0.98
C ILE A 37 -8.02 8.08 -0.42
N HIS A 38 -7.69 9.07 -1.25
CA HIS A 38 -8.04 9.03 -2.66
C HIS A 38 -7.07 8.13 -3.45
N ARG A 39 -7.57 7.46 -4.50
CA ARG A 39 -6.75 6.56 -5.34
C ARG A 39 -5.51 7.24 -5.91
N SER A 40 -5.60 8.52 -6.28
CA SER A 40 -4.47 9.27 -6.83
C SER A 40 -3.33 9.46 -5.82
N GLU A 41 -3.60 9.39 -4.52
CA GLU A 41 -2.58 9.56 -3.48
C GLU A 41 -1.86 8.24 -3.15
N PHE A 42 -2.37 7.11 -3.61
CA PHE A 42 -1.88 5.79 -3.25
C PHE A 42 -0.38 5.62 -3.53
N TYR A 43 0.04 5.90 -4.76
CA TYR A 43 1.42 5.69 -5.20
C TYR A 43 2.40 6.65 -4.54
N ASP A 44 1.98 7.89 -4.30
CA ASP A 44 2.79 8.88 -3.59
C ASP A 44 3.02 8.46 -2.13
N LYS A 45 1.95 8.09 -1.40
CA LYS A 45 2.05 7.65 -0.01
C LYS A 45 2.85 6.33 0.11
N LEU A 46 2.67 5.40 -0.84
CA LEU A 46 3.44 4.16 -0.92
C LEU A 46 4.94 4.45 -1.13
N GLY A 47 5.26 5.32 -2.08
CA GLY A 47 6.61 5.79 -2.36
C GLY A 47 7.26 6.37 -1.11
N ASN A 48 6.58 7.25 -0.39
CA ASN A 48 7.11 7.90 0.81
C ASN A 48 7.52 6.91 1.89
N VAL A 49 6.70 5.88 2.14
CA VAL A 49 7.04 4.84 3.13
C VAL A 49 8.28 4.07 2.69
N PHE A 50 8.35 3.64 1.42
CA PHE A 50 9.50 2.90 0.88
C PHE A 50 10.78 3.73 0.86
N GLU A 51 10.66 5.00 0.55
CA GLU A 51 11.78 5.91 0.45
C GLU A 51 12.32 6.37 1.81
N SER A 52 11.50 6.32 2.86
CA SER A 52 11.91 6.62 4.23
C SER A 52 12.76 5.51 4.87
N GLN A 53 12.86 4.35 4.24
CA GLN A 53 13.64 3.22 4.76
C GLN A 53 15.14 3.40 4.50
N THR A 54 15.95 3.17 5.53
CA THR A 54 17.41 3.37 5.52
C THR A 54 18.21 2.09 5.33
N SER A 55 17.58 0.92 5.47
CA SER A 55 18.23 -0.40 5.36
C SER A 55 17.45 -1.31 4.41
N ALA A 56 17.98 -2.51 4.13
CA ALA A 56 17.25 -3.50 3.33
C ALA A 56 16.13 -4.15 4.16
N TYR A 57 14.97 -4.32 3.54
CA TYR A 57 13.76 -4.83 4.19
C TYR A 57 13.02 -5.80 3.27
N LYS A 58 12.07 -6.55 3.83
CA LYS A 58 11.02 -7.19 3.03
C LYS A 58 9.72 -6.43 3.23
N VAL A 59 8.89 -6.38 2.18
CA VAL A 59 7.59 -5.71 2.22
C VAL A 59 6.48 -6.66 1.81
N ASN A 60 5.35 -6.59 2.51
CA ASN A 60 4.06 -7.01 1.95
C ASN A 60 3.05 -5.86 2.06
N ILE A 61 2.03 -5.86 1.22
CA ILE A 61 1.02 -4.81 1.14
C ILE A 61 -0.35 -5.47 1.14
N ALA A 62 -1.30 -4.91 1.86
CA ALA A 62 -2.71 -5.25 1.77
C ALA A 62 -3.54 -4.04 1.33
N PHE A 63 -4.58 -4.25 0.52
CA PHE A 63 -5.50 -3.21 0.10
C PHE A 63 -6.80 -3.19 0.90
N GLY A 64 -7.27 -1.98 1.16
CA GLY A 64 -8.63 -1.70 1.61
C GLY A 64 -9.38 -1.00 0.50
N TYR A 65 -10.63 -1.38 0.30
CA TYR A 65 -11.42 -0.93 -0.83
C TYR A 65 -12.90 -0.89 -0.48
N ASP A 66 -13.59 -0.04 -1.22
CA ASP A 66 -15.04 0.01 -1.20
C ASP A 66 -15.58 -0.93 -2.28
N LEU A 67 -16.51 -1.76 -1.88
CA LEU A 67 -17.35 -2.54 -2.77
C LEU A 67 -18.66 -1.81 -3.01
N VAL A 68 -19.23 -2.00 -4.19
CA VAL A 68 -20.61 -1.63 -4.52
C VAL A 68 -21.34 -2.86 -5.07
N SER A 69 -22.59 -3.05 -4.67
CA SER A 69 -23.41 -4.14 -5.18
C SER A 69 -23.65 -3.97 -6.67
N LYS A 70 -23.70 -5.09 -7.40
CA LYS A 70 -24.01 -5.10 -8.84
C LYS A 70 -25.49 -4.85 -9.14
N THR A 71 -26.36 -4.89 -8.13
CA THR A 71 -27.82 -4.78 -8.28
C THR A 71 -28.41 -3.60 -7.51
N ASP A 72 -27.65 -2.99 -6.60
CA ASP A 72 -28.07 -1.86 -5.78
C ASP A 72 -26.86 -0.93 -5.53
N ASP A 73 -26.76 0.15 -6.30
CA ASP A 73 -25.63 1.08 -6.22
C ASP A 73 -25.54 1.83 -4.88
N SER A 74 -26.57 1.74 -4.02
CA SER A 74 -26.56 2.29 -2.66
C SER A 74 -25.94 1.34 -1.63
N ASP A 75 -25.91 0.03 -1.89
CA ASP A 75 -25.26 -0.95 -1.02
C ASP A 75 -23.75 -0.93 -1.25
N THR A 76 -23.06 -0.22 -0.36
CA THR A 76 -21.60 -0.12 -0.34
C THR A 76 -21.02 -0.76 0.90
N ARG A 77 -19.87 -1.43 0.75
CA ARG A 77 -19.20 -2.13 1.84
C ARG A 77 -17.71 -1.81 1.85
N TYR A 78 -17.22 -1.37 2.99
CA TYR A 78 -15.79 -1.20 3.17
C TYR A 78 -15.12 -2.51 3.58
N PHE A 79 -14.02 -2.86 2.91
CA PHE A 79 -13.14 -3.97 3.26
C PHE A 79 -11.82 -3.44 3.78
N HIS A 80 -11.47 -3.82 5.01
CA HIS A 80 -10.23 -3.39 5.64
C HIS A 80 -9.00 -4.10 5.04
N PRO A 81 -7.83 -3.41 4.95
CA PRO A 81 -6.58 -4.03 4.55
C PRO A 81 -6.14 -5.17 5.49
N ASN A 82 -6.05 -6.39 4.97
CA ASN A 82 -5.60 -7.56 5.72
C ASN A 82 -4.78 -8.52 4.81
N LEU A 83 -3.58 -8.91 5.25
CA LEU A 83 -2.70 -9.83 4.51
C LEU A 83 -3.34 -11.18 4.19
N SER A 84 -4.29 -11.66 4.98
CA SER A 84 -4.92 -12.97 4.71
C SER A 84 -5.82 -12.96 3.47
N ASN A 85 -6.43 -11.81 3.17
CA ASN A 85 -7.54 -11.75 2.20
C ASN A 85 -7.30 -10.73 1.08
N THR A 86 -6.54 -9.67 1.35
CA THR A 86 -6.35 -8.54 0.44
C THR A 86 -4.88 -8.23 0.19
N SER A 87 -3.99 -9.22 0.40
CA SER A 87 -2.58 -9.09 0.07
C SER A 87 -2.36 -8.89 -1.42
N VAL A 88 -1.48 -7.95 -1.76
CA VAL A 88 -1.04 -7.69 -3.13
C VAL A 88 -0.04 -8.76 -3.58
N PHE A 89 0.83 -9.19 -2.68
CA PHE A 89 1.82 -10.23 -2.94
C PHE A 89 1.53 -11.47 -2.09
N ASN A 90 1.63 -12.66 -2.71
CA ASN A 90 1.49 -13.94 -2.02
C ASN A 90 2.56 -14.12 -0.93
N THR A 91 3.75 -13.53 -1.12
CA THR A 91 4.86 -13.57 -0.19
C THR A 91 5.55 -12.21 -0.09
N PRO A 92 6.13 -11.83 1.06
CA PRO A 92 6.88 -10.58 1.18
C PRO A 92 8.03 -10.47 0.16
N VAL A 93 8.09 -9.34 -0.53
CA VAL A 93 9.09 -9.01 -1.56
C VAL A 93 10.30 -8.34 -0.91
N ALA A 94 11.51 -8.74 -1.28
CA ALA A 94 12.74 -8.12 -0.77
C ALA A 94 13.05 -6.81 -1.51
N ILE A 95 13.33 -5.75 -0.76
CA ILE A 95 13.81 -4.46 -1.26
C ILE A 95 15.24 -4.27 -0.79
N ASN A 96 16.19 -4.35 -1.71
CA ASN A 96 17.62 -4.14 -1.41
C ASN A 96 18.14 -2.82 -1.98
N SER A 97 17.35 -2.15 -2.83
CA SER A 97 17.77 -0.97 -3.56
C SER A 97 16.58 -0.10 -3.98
N ARG A 98 16.87 1.15 -4.38
CA ARG A 98 15.87 2.06 -4.94
C ARG A 98 15.32 1.62 -6.29
N SER A 99 16.05 0.79 -7.05
CA SER A 99 15.51 0.21 -8.28
C SER A 99 14.45 -0.87 -7.99
N ASP A 100 14.59 -1.60 -6.88
CA ASP A 100 13.58 -2.58 -6.45
C ASP A 100 12.28 -1.90 -6.01
N VAL A 101 12.37 -0.73 -5.36
CA VAL A 101 11.19 0.12 -5.06
C VAL A 101 10.41 0.44 -6.33
N ARG A 102 11.10 0.91 -7.38
CA ARG A 102 10.46 1.22 -8.67
C ARG A 102 9.81 -0.01 -9.31
N LYS A 103 10.48 -1.17 -9.27
CA LYS A 103 9.92 -2.43 -9.80
C LYS A 103 8.64 -2.82 -9.08
N VAL A 104 8.63 -2.78 -7.74
CA VAL A 104 7.46 -3.13 -6.94
C VAL A 104 6.30 -2.20 -7.23
N ILE A 105 6.53 -0.88 -7.31
CA ILE A 105 5.49 0.08 -7.67
C ILE A 105 4.92 -0.21 -9.08
N SER A 106 5.77 -0.45 -10.07
CA SER A 106 5.34 -0.79 -11.43
C SER A 106 4.59 -2.12 -11.51
N GLU A 107 4.94 -3.10 -10.69
CA GLU A 107 4.26 -4.39 -10.62
C GLU A 107 2.85 -4.24 -10.05
N ILE A 108 2.69 -3.47 -8.97
CA ILE A 108 1.39 -3.15 -8.36
C ILE A 108 0.49 -2.45 -9.38
N TRP A 109 1.02 -1.44 -10.07
CA TRP A 109 0.31 -0.73 -11.14
C TRP A 109 -0.16 -1.67 -12.24
N SER A 110 0.71 -2.60 -12.65
CA SER A 110 0.38 -3.58 -13.69
C SER A 110 -0.68 -4.58 -13.24
N MET A 111 -0.65 -5.00 -11.97
CA MET A 111 -1.67 -5.87 -11.38
C MET A 111 -3.04 -5.19 -11.26
N GLU A 112 -3.05 -3.92 -10.89
CA GLU A 112 -4.25 -3.08 -10.82
C GLU A 112 -4.89 -2.91 -12.20
N LEU A 113 -4.09 -2.59 -13.23
CA LEU A 113 -4.58 -2.48 -14.61
C LEU A 113 -5.11 -3.80 -15.19
N ALA A 114 -4.53 -4.93 -14.78
CA ALA A 114 -4.90 -6.25 -15.27
C ALA A 114 -6.06 -6.91 -14.49
N ASP A 115 -6.66 -6.21 -13.51
CA ASP A 115 -7.69 -6.75 -12.61
C ASP A 115 -7.29 -8.09 -11.96
N LYS A 116 -6.00 -8.20 -11.62
CA LYS A 116 -5.39 -9.40 -10.99
C LYS A 116 -5.37 -9.36 -9.47
N LEU A 117 -5.87 -8.28 -8.88
CA LEU A 117 -5.95 -8.11 -7.44
C LEU A 117 -7.07 -9.00 -6.88
N ASN A 118 -6.83 -9.60 -5.71
CA ASN A 118 -7.78 -10.50 -5.06
C ASN A 118 -8.96 -9.72 -4.48
N PHE A 119 -9.99 -9.52 -5.31
CA PHE A 119 -11.25 -8.91 -4.91
C PHE A 119 -12.39 -9.94 -4.94
N PRO A 120 -13.38 -9.85 -4.02
CA PRO A 120 -14.56 -10.70 -4.07
C PRO A 120 -15.35 -10.44 -5.36
N ARG A 121 -15.66 -11.52 -6.09
CA ARG A 121 -16.33 -11.45 -7.42
C ARG A 121 -17.84 -11.71 -7.38
N SER A 122 -18.36 -12.21 -6.25
CA SER A 122 -19.78 -12.56 -6.07
C SER A 122 -20.59 -11.36 -5.58
N GLY A 123 -21.59 -10.94 -6.37
CA GLY A 123 -22.57 -9.90 -5.99
C GLY A 123 -22.06 -8.46 -5.97
N TYR A 124 -20.77 -8.23 -5.77
CA TYR A 124 -20.16 -6.91 -5.62
C TYR A 124 -19.06 -6.67 -6.66
N THR A 125 -18.76 -5.40 -6.93
CA THR A 125 -17.59 -4.95 -7.70
C THR A 125 -16.79 -3.94 -6.89
N VAL A 126 -15.48 -3.84 -7.14
CA VAL A 126 -14.66 -2.81 -6.52
C VAL A 126 -15.02 -1.45 -7.10
N LYS A 127 -15.34 -0.50 -6.21
CA LYS A 127 -15.59 0.90 -6.53
C LYS A 127 -14.28 1.69 -6.56
N ALA A 128 -13.49 1.59 -5.49
CA ALA A 128 -12.21 2.27 -5.37
C ALA A 128 -11.32 1.62 -4.31
N ILE A 129 -10.00 1.71 -4.50
CA ILE A 129 -9.02 1.49 -3.42
C ILE A 129 -9.06 2.73 -2.53
N THR A 130 -9.49 2.56 -1.28
CA THR A 130 -9.71 3.64 -0.30
C THR A 130 -8.78 3.51 0.91
N GLY A 131 -7.97 2.45 0.97
CA GLY A 131 -6.95 2.30 1.98
C GLY A 131 -5.91 1.26 1.61
N PHE A 132 -4.81 1.24 2.36
CA PHE A 132 -3.81 0.19 2.26
C PHE A 132 -3.00 0.09 3.54
N LYS A 133 -2.43 -1.09 3.76
CA LYS A 133 -1.50 -1.33 4.86
C LYS A 133 -0.21 -1.94 4.33
N ILE A 134 0.90 -1.27 4.60
CA ILE A 134 2.25 -1.74 4.29
C ILE A 134 2.78 -2.44 5.53
N PHE A 135 3.37 -3.62 5.34
CA PHE A 135 4.05 -4.40 6.37
C PHE A 135 5.52 -4.49 5.99
N LEU A 136 6.38 -3.87 6.79
CA LEU A 136 7.82 -3.85 6.60
C LEU A 136 8.47 -4.79 7.60
N TYR A 137 9.21 -5.76 7.09
CA TYR A 137 9.95 -6.74 7.87
C TYR A 137 11.43 -6.37 7.83
N HIS A 138 11.95 -5.99 8.98
CA HIS A 138 13.35 -5.64 9.15
C HIS A 138 14.15 -6.87 9.55
N ARG A 139 15.36 -7.01 9.02
CA ARG A 139 16.28 -8.03 9.54
C ARG A 139 16.68 -7.62 10.96
N ALA A 140 16.62 -8.56 11.90
CA ALA A 140 17.14 -8.32 13.24
C ALA A 140 18.61 -7.91 13.12
N CYS A 141 18.94 -6.70 13.57
CA CYS A 141 20.32 -6.29 13.74
C CYS A 141 20.83 -7.06 14.97
N ILE A 142 21.65 -8.10 14.75
CA ILE A 142 22.44 -8.69 15.83
C ILE A 142 23.44 -7.59 16.20
N ARG A 143 23.24 -6.97 17.36
CA ARG A 143 24.18 -6.00 17.95
C ARG A 143 25.30 -6.73 18.65
#